data_AF-L9XNV7-F1
#
_entry.id   AF-L9XNV7-F1
#
_cell.length_a   1.000
_cell.length_b   1.000
_cell.length_c   1.000
_cell.angle_alpha   90.00
_cell.angle_beta   90.00
_cell.angle_gamma   90.00
#
_symmetry.space_group_name_H-M   'P 1'
#
loop_
_entity.id
_entity.type
_entity.pdbx_description
1 polymer ?
#
loop_
_entity_poly.entity_id
_entity_poly.type
_entity_poly.pdbx_seq_one_letter_code
_entity_poly.pdbx_strand_id
1 'polypeptide(L)'
;MMTPLTRRRFGLGAIGATAVLGSGCLGSLTKSGEHDHEHEDPPWEWGGLYALDSGTYTYTYQNGPDPDMQFAFVSANDDGDHGLYHAGETATDLFERGEADVTVTDGQTVQPSSDTLYRVDFADSGETTIELEVESGGNYSIFTAHVPAEFEAKLRSESDAELTPDTTERHSVHDHSDDGHEGEDGHEH
;
A
#
# COMPACT_ATOMS: atom_id res chain seq x y z
N MET A 1 42.57 15.78 -11.61
CA MET A 1 42.31 14.33 -11.63
C MET A 1 41.23 14.08 -12.67
N MET A 2 41.54 13.31 -13.72
CA MET A 2 40.69 13.10 -14.89
C MET A 2 39.77 11.90 -14.69
N THR A 3 38.46 12.12 -14.86
CA THR A 3 37.42 11.09 -14.94
C THR A 3 37.30 10.61 -16.39
N PRO A 4 37.28 9.30 -16.69
CA PRO A 4 36.96 8.82 -18.03
C PRO A 4 35.45 8.65 -18.23
N LEU A 5 34.89 9.45 -19.15
CA LEU A 5 33.57 9.24 -19.74
C LEU A 5 33.60 8.02 -20.69
N THR A 6 32.89 6.95 -20.35
CA THR A 6 32.73 5.79 -21.26
C THR A 6 31.47 5.98 -22.10
N ARG A 7 31.69 6.32 -23.37
CA ARG A 7 30.68 6.38 -24.43
C ARG A 7 30.59 5.01 -25.11
N ARG A 8 29.43 4.34 -25.07
CA ARG A 8 29.13 3.20 -25.95
C ARG A 8 28.04 3.60 -26.94
N ARG A 9 28.34 3.36 -28.22
CA ARG A 9 27.45 3.45 -29.39
C ARG A 9 27.31 2.05 -30.01
N PHE A 10 26.33 1.94 -30.90
CA PHE A 10 25.98 0.85 -31.83
C PHE A 10 24.99 -0.18 -31.25
N GLY A 11 23.93 -0.59 -31.95
CA GLY A 11 23.70 -0.52 -33.39
C GLY A 11 22.22 -0.66 -33.82
N LEU A 12 22.02 -0.31 -35.08
CA LEU A 12 20.82 -0.44 -35.90
C LEU A 12 20.41 -1.91 -36.08
N GLY A 13 19.09 -2.16 -36.11
CA GLY A 13 18.50 -3.38 -36.67
C GLY A 13 17.04 -3.15 -37.06
N ALA A 14 16.77 -2.95 -38.35
CA ALA A 14 15.48 -3.26 -38.98
C ALA A 14 15.23 -4.79 -38.87
N ILE A 15 14.04 -5.39 -39.00
CA ILE A 15 13.06 -5.42 -40.10
C ILE A 15 11.83 -6.22 -39.57
N GLY A 16 10.62 -5.98 -40.08
CA GLY A 16 9.58 -7.03 -40.07
C GLY A 16 8.13 -6.55 -39.97
N ALA A 17 7.55 -6.12 -41.09
CA ALA A 17 6.10 -5.99 -41.25
C ALA A 17 5.52 -7.34 -41.69
N THR A 18 4.46 -7.82 -41.03
CA THR A 18 3.51 -8.78 -41.63
C THR A 18 2.14 -8.57 -41.01
N ALA A 19 1.16 -8.22 -41.85
CA ALA A 19 -0.25 -8.09 -41.50
C ALA A 19 -0.95 -9.44 -41.65
N VAL A 20 -1.85 -9.77 -40.73
CA VAL A 20 -2.96 -10.69 -40.98
C VAL A 20 -4.23 -10.07 -40.41
N LEU A 21 -5.14 -9.70 -41.32
CA LEU A 21 -6.51 -9.30 -41.03
C LEU A 21 -7.33 -10.58 -40.83
N GLY A 22 -7.90 -10.76 -39.64
CA GLY A 22 -8.91 -11.78 -39.37
C GLY A 22 -10.24 -11.11 -39.07
N SER A 23 -11.08 -10.93 -40.10
CA SER A 23 -12.51 -10.67 -39.92
C SER A 23 -13.20 -11.94 -39.41
N GLY A 24 -13.80 -11.85 -38.23
CA GLY A 24 -14.80 -12.80 -37.74
C GLY A 24 -15.91 -12.02 -37.08
N CYS A 25 -17.04 -11.89 -37.76
CA CYS A 25 -18.26 -11.28 -37.23
C CYS A 25 -19.16 -12.36 -36.61
N LEU A 26 -20.00 -11.90 -35.67
CA LEU A 26 -21.29 -12.45 -35.24
C LEU A 26 -21.28 -13.49 -34.10
N GLY A 27 -21.94 -13.12 -33.01
CA GLY A 27 -22.31 -14.03 -31.94
C GLY A 27 -22.83 -13.27 -30.71
N SER A 28 -24.06 -12.77 -30.79
CA SER A 28 -24.84 -12.20 -29.69
C SER A 28 -24.81 -13.08 -28.44
N LEU A 29 -24.69 -12.50 -27.24
CA LEU A 29 -25.65 -12.69 -26.14
C LEU A 29 -25.19 -11.87 -24.91
N THR A 30 -26.03 -10.91 -24.55
CA THR A 30 -26.41 -10.51 -23.19
C THR A 30 -25.62 -11.13 -22.01
N LYS A 31 -24.91 -10.28 -21.28
CA LYS A 31 -25.10 -10.05 -19.83
C LYS A 31 -24.13 -8.93 -19.47
N SER A 32 -24.64 -7.71 -19.30
CA SER A 32 -23.99 -6.80 -18.38
C SER A 32 -24.09 -7.48 -17.02
N GLY A 33 -23.05 -8.24 -16.67
CA GLY A 33 -22.75 -8.47 -15.28
C GLY A 33 -22.24 -7.13 -14.80
N GLU A 34 -23.06 -6.38 -14.08
CA GLU A 34 -22.52 -5.66 -12.95
C GLU A 34 -21.76 -6.71 -12.14
N HIS A 35 -20.44 -6.73 -12.33
CA HIS A 35 -19.55 -7.36 -11.38
C HIS A 35 -19.59 -6.43 -10.18
N ASP A 36 -20.56 -6.67 -9.31
CA ASP A 36 -20.43 -6.26 -7.92
C ASP A 36 -19.24 -7.06 -7.41
N HIS A 37 -18.05 -6.47 -7.52
CA HIS A 37 -16.89 -6.95 -6.81
C HIS A 37 -17.17 -6.56 -5.36
N GLU A 38 -17.83 -7.45 -4.62
CA GLU A 38 -17.79 -7.43 -3.16
C GLU A 38 -16.31 -7.57 -2.79
N HIS A 39 -15.61 -6.45 -2.70
CA HIS A 39 -14.28 -6.40 -2.14
C HIS A 39 -14.46 -6.59 -0.63
N GLU A 40 -14.01 -7.71 -0.11
CA GLU A 40 -13.81 -7.88 1.32
C GLU A 40 -13.00 -6.68 1.82
N ASP A 41 -13.41 -6.07 2.94
CA ASP A 41 -12.68 -4.94 3.51
C ASP A 41 -11.23 -5.38 3.77
N PRO A 42 -10.24 -4.55 3.41
CA PRO A 42 -8.85 -4.92 3.57
C PRO A 42 -8.50 -5.13 5.06
N PRO A 43 -7.51 -5.98 5.36
CA PRO A 43 -7.07 -6.28 6.73
C PRO A 43 -6.26 -5.14 7.40
N TRP A 44 -6.23 -3.94 6.80
CA TRP A 44 -5.57 -2.74 7.32
C TRP A 44 -6.58 -1.60 7.45
N GLU A 45 -6.42 -0.76 8.47
CA GLU A 45 -7.39 0.30 8.78
C GLU A 45 -7.08 1.64 8.11
N TRP A 46 -5.84 1.87 7.73
CA TRP A 46 -5.43 3.15 7.15
C TRP A 46 -4.36 2.99 6.08
N GLY A 47 -4.50 3.76 5.01
CA GLY A 47 -3.51 3.93 3.96
C GLY A 47 -3.26 5.40 3.67
N GLY A 48 -2.01 5.76 3.39
CA GLY A 48 -1.63 7.11 2.98
C GLY A 48 -0.55 7.10 1.91
N LEU A 49 -0.79 7.84 0.82
CA LEU A 49 0.13 8.01 -0.30
C LEU A 49 0.93 9.31 -0.13
N TYR A 50 2.23 9.26 -0.40
CA TYR A 50 3.16 10.38 -0.31
C TYR A 50 4.02 10.46 -1.58
N ALA A 51 4.18 11.67 -2.12
CA ALA A 51 5.28 11.97 -3.03
C ALA A 51 6.58 12.21 -2.23
N LEU A 52 7.54 11.29 -2.33
CA LEU A 52 8.82 11.36 -1.61
C LEU A 52 9.99 11.51 -2.59
N ASP A 53 10.97 12.33 -2.22
CA ASP A 53 12.27 12.38 -2.88
C ASP A 53 13.18 11.25 -2.37
N SER A 54 14.30 10.99 -3.06
CA SER A 54 15.32 10.09 -2.51
C SER A 54 15.91 10.67 -1.23
N GLY A 55 15.94 9.89 -0.16
CA GLY A 55 16.43 10.32 1.14
C GLY A 55 15.92 9.42 2.28
N THR A 56 16.14 9.88 3.51
CA THR A 56 15.67 9.19 4.72
C THR A 56 14.54 9.98 5.36
N TYR A 57 13.48 9.28 5.77
CA TYR A 57 12.35 9.87 6.47
C TYR A 57 12.23 9.26 7.85
N THR A 58 11.69 10.01 8.79
CA THR A 58 11.50 9.58 10.17
C THR A 58 10.02 9.37 10.42
N TYR A 59 9.61 8.12 10.65
CA TYR A 59 8.25 7.80 11.06
C TYR A 59 8.21 7.59 12.57
N THR A 60 7.64 8.56 13.27
CA THR A 60 7.59 8.56 14.75
C THR A 60 6.23 8.10 15.24
N TYR A 61 6.22 7.36 16.34
CA TYR A 61 5.03 6.91 17.04
C TYR A 61 5.15 7.23 18.53
N GLN A 62 4.07 7.73 19.13
CA GLN A 62 3.89 7.74 20.58
C GLN A 62 3.26 6.42 21.03
N ASN A 63 3.22 6.19 22.35
CA ASN A 63 2.54 5.01 22.89
C ASN A 63 1.05 5.06 22.53
N GLY A 64 0.56 3.98 21.91
CA GLY A 64 -0.84 3.79 21.57
C GLY A 64 -1.50 2.68 22.40
N PRO A 65 -2.69 2.20 21.98
CA PRO A 65 -3.43 1.15 22.66
C PRO A 65 -2.71 -0.20 22.65
N ASP A 66 -2.02 -0.50 21.55
CA ASP A 66 -1.35 -1.78 21.32
C ASP A 66 0.18 -1.65 21.46
N PRO A 67 0.88 -2.67 21.98
CA PRO A 67 2.32 -2.65 22.18
C PRO A 67 3.11 -2.85 20.87
N ASP A 68 2.45 -3.27 19.80
CA ASP A 68 3.02 -3.45 18.48
C ASP A 68 1.98 -3.16 17.40
N MET A 69 2.44 -2.91 16.16
CA MET A 69 1.57 -2.69 15.02
C MET A 69 2.21 -3.19 13.72
N GLN A 70 1.41 -3.84 12.87
CA GLN A 70 1.84 -4.16 11.50
C GLN A 70 1.72 -2.95 10.57
N PHE A 71 2.70 -2.77 9.69
CA PHE A 71 2.63 -1.79 8.62
C PHE A 71 3.33 -2.28 7.35
N ALA A 72 2.85 -1.81 6.21
CA ALA A 72 3.48 -2.01 4.91
C ALA A 72 3.97 -0.66 4.38
N PHE A 73 5.18 -0.65 3.80
CA PHE A 73 5.73 0.51 3.09
C PHE A 73 5.99 0.10 1.64
N VAL A 74 5.20 0.62 0.71
CA VAL A 74 5.10 0.10 -0.66
C VAL A 74 5.32 1.23 -1.66
N SER A 75 6.07 0.98 -2.73
CA SER A 75 6.17 1.93 -3.85
C SER A 75 4.88 1.93 -4.69
N ALA A 76 4.36 3.09 -5.03
CA ALA A 76 3.23 3.25 -5.94
C ALA A 76 3.69 3.71 -7.33
N ASN A 77 3.08 3.19 -8.38
CA ASN A 77 3.42 3.53 -9.77
C ASN A 77 2.72 4.81 -10.27
N ASP A 78 1.59 5.17 -9.65
CA ASP A 78 0.77 6.32 -9.99
C ASP A 78 0.55 7.20 -8.74
N ASP A 79 0.04 8.42 -8.95
CA ASP A 79 -0.40 9.32 -7.89
C ASP A 79 -1.91 9.20 -7.61
N GLY A 80 -2.37 9.89 -6.55
CA GLY A 80 -3.77 9.98 -6.17
C GLY A 80 -4.42 8.65 -5.81
N ASP A 81 -5.75 8.59 -5.95
CA ASP A 81 -6.56 7.41 -5.56
C ASP A 81 -6.15 6.14 -6.33
N HIS A 82 -5.76 6.27 -7.61
CA HIS A 82 -5.33 5.12 -8.40
C HIS A 82 -4.01 4.54 -7.88
N GLY A 83 -3.04 5.40 -7.55
CA GLY A 83 -1.78 4.96 -6.95
C GLY A 83 -1.97 4.30 -5.59
N LEU A 84 -2.82 4.88 -4.75
CA LEU A 84 -3.14 4.34 -3.43
C LEU A 84 -3.84 2.97 -3.54
N TYR A 85 -4.81 2.83 -4.46
CA TYR A 85 -5.55 1.58 -4.68
C TYR A 85 -4.63 0.40 -5.04
N HIS A 86 -3.77 0.55 -6.06
CA HIS A 86 -2.86 -0.53 -6.48
C HIS A 86 -1.83 -0.89 -5.41
N ALA A 87 -1.33 0.11 -4.68
CA ALA A 87 -0.47 -0.14 -3.53
C ALA A 87 -1.24 -0.84 -2.39
N GLY A 88 -2.54 -0.54 -2.25
CA GLY A 88 -3.46 -1.16 -1.31
C GLY A 88 -3.68 -2.63 -1.60
N GLU A 89 -3.84 -3.03 -2.86
CA GLU A 89 -3.90 -4.46 -3.24
C GLU A 89 -2.63 -5.20 -2.80
N THR A 90 -1.45 -4.60 -3.02
CA THR A 90 -0.18 -5.17 -2.56
C THR A 90 -0.12 -5.27 -1.03
N ALA A 91 -0.59 -4.25 -0.32
CA ALA A 91 -0.63 -4.27 1.13
C ALA A 91 -1.60 -5.34 1.64
N THR A 92 -2.80 -5.46 1.09
CA THR A 92 -3.76 -6.51 1.42
C THR A 92 -3.12 -7.90 1.29
N ASP A 93 -2.46 -8.18 0.16
CA ASP A 93 -1.74 -9.44 -0.07
C ASP A 93 -0.63 -9.71 0.98
N LEU A 94 -0.03 -8.67 1.55
CA LEU A 94 0.98 -8.78 2.61
C LEU A 94 0.33 -9.10 3.96
N PHE A 95 -0.70 -8.35 4.34
CA PHE A 95 -1.41 -8.50 5.61
C PHE A 95 -2.17 -9.85 5.70
N GLU A 96 -2.74 -10.34 4.61
CA GLU A 96 -3.47 -11.62 4.57
C GLU A 96 -2.59 -12.85 4.82
N ARG A 97 -1.25 -12.72 4.71
CA ARG A 97 -0.31 -13.78 5.10
C ARG A 97 -0.28 -14.01 6.62
N GLY A 98 -0.84 -13.07 7.39
CA GLY A 98 -1.03 -13.14 8.83
C GLY A 98 0.16 -12.63 9.63
N GLU A 99 1.30 -13.33 9.58
CA GLU A 99 2.48 -12.95 10.36
C GLU A 99 3.35 -11.92 9.61
N ALA A 100 3.94 -10.97 10.35
CA ALA A 100 4.91 -10.05 9.78
C ALA A 100 6.22 -10.77 9.43
N ASP A 101 6.82 -10.38 8.30
CA ASP A 101 8.08 -10.93 7.83
C ASP A 101 9.27 -10.40 8.64
N VAL A 102 9.19 -9.15 9.07
CA VAL A 102 10.28 -8.44 9.77
C VAL A 102 9.75 -7.65 10.95
N THR A 103 10.31 -7.91 12.13
CA THR A 103 10.11 -7.06 13.31
C THR A 103 11.14 -5.93 13.31
N VAL A 104 10.67 -4.70 13.57
CA VAL A 104 11.49 -3.49 13.67
C VAL A 104 11.29 -2.81 15.02
N THR A 105 12.37 -2.34 15.62
CA THR A 105 12.36 -1.59 16.87
C THR A 105 12.89 -0.17 16.67
N ASP A 106 12.87 0.62 17.73
CA ASP A 106 13.36 2.00 17.73
C ASP A 106 14.74 2.18 17.08
N GLY A 107 14.83 3.18 16.20
CA GLY A 107 16.01 3.55 15.44
C GLY A 107 16.36 2.64 14.26
N GLN A 108 15.53 1.65 13.93
CA GLN A 108 15.78 0.79 12.77
C GLN A 108 15.28 1.39 11.46
N THR A 109 15.98 1.05 10.39
CA THR A 109 15.67 1.48 9.02
C THR A 109 14.92 0.41 8.25
N VAL A 110 13.92 0.81 7.47
CA VAL A 110 13.18 -0.02 6.51
C VAL A 110 13.21 0.59 5.12
N GLN A 111 13.00 -0.25 4.12
CA GLN A 111 12.93 0.13 2.70
C GLN A 111 11.55 -0.20 2.16
N PRO A 112 11.10 0.45 1.07
CA PRO A 112 9.86 0.08 0.41
C PRO A 112 9.96 -1.33 -0.17
N SER A 113 8.93 -2.15 0.03
CA SER A 113 8.91 -3.55 -0.41
C SER A 113 7.50 -3.99 -0.81
N SER A 114 7.40 -4.76 -1.90
CA SER A 114 6.18 -5.46 -2.32
C SER A 114 6.00 -6.82 -1.64
N ASP A 115 6.99 -7.26 -0.87
CA ASP A 115 7.10 -8.64 -0.39
C ASP A 115 7.33 -8.72 1.12
N THR A 116 7.32 -7.59 1.83
CA THR A 116 7.66 -7.52 3.25
C THR A 116 6.59 -6.77 4.03
N LEU A 117 5.95 -7.48 4.95
CA LEU A 117 5.15 -6.89 6.02
C LEU A 117 6.05 -6.63 7.23
N TYR A 118 6.02 -5.42 7.75
CA TYR A 118 6.76 -5.05 8.94
C TYR A 118 5.86 -5.10 10.18
N ARG A 119 6.43 -5.43 11.33
CA ARG A 119 5.82 -5.18 12.64
C ARG A 119 6.72 -4.27 13.44
N VAL A 120 6.22 -3.10 13.83
CA VAL A 120 6.91 -2.24 14.79
C VAL A 120 6.59 -2.73 16.20
N ASP A 121 7.62 -3.06 16.97
CA ASP A 121 7.50 -3.30 18.41
C ASP A 121 7.80 -1.96 19.11
N PHE A 122 6.77 -1.35 19.72
CA PHE A 122 6.90 -0.03 20.33
C PHE A 122 7.73 -0.10 21.62
N ALA A 123 8.47 0.97 21.89
CA ALA A 123 9.19 1.12 23.15
C ALA A 123 8.20 1.14 24.34
N ASP A 124 8.60 0.49 25.45
CA ASP A 124 7.82 0.46 26.70
C ASP A 124 7.46 1.86 27.24
N SER A 125 8.24 2.88 26.86
CA SER A 125 7.98 4.26 27.19
C SER A 125 8.63 5.21 26.18
N GLY A 126 7.93 6.29 25.84
CA GLY A 126 8.45 7.36 25.00
C GLY A 126 8.09 7.19 23.53
N GLU A 127 8.80 7.93 22.68
CA GLU A 127 8.62 7.89 21.23
C GLU A 127 9.38 6.69 20.65
N THR A 128 8.76 5.97 19.71
CA THR A 128 9.42 5.00 18.85
C THR A 128 9.65 5.62 17.49
N THR A 129 10.87 5.52 16.97
CA THR A 129 11.26 6.07 15.68
C THR A 129 11.67 4.96 14.72
N ILE A 130 11.08 4.94 13.53
CA ILE A 130 11.49 4.07 12.42
C ILE A 130 11.98 4.95 11.27
N GLU A 131 13.15 4.63 10.71
CA GLU A 131 13.67 5.31 9.53
C GLU A 131 13.13 4.66 8.25
N LEU A 132 12.58 5.44 7.32
CA LEU A 132 12.18 4.97 6.01
C LEU A 132 13.21 5.44 4.98
N GLU A 133 13.93 4.51 4.35
CA GLU A 133 14.92 4.82 3.33
C GLU A 133 14.30 4.72 1.93
N VAL A 134 14.34 5.83 1.20
CA VAL A 134 13.84 5.95 -0.18
C VAL A 134 15.04 6.11 -1.11
N GLU A 135 15.35 5.07 -1.88
CA GLU A 135 16.52 5.08 -2.78
C GLU A 135 16.32 5.96 -4.03
N SER A 136 15.08 6.16 -4.46
CA SER A 136 14.74 6.92 -5.68
C SER A 136 13.46 7.69 -5.45
N GLY A 137 13.39 8.95 -5.89
CA GLY A 137 12.17 9.74 -5.74
C GLY A 137 10.99 9.14 -6.51
N GLY A 138 9.79 9.20 -5.93
CA GLY A 138 8.58 8.58 -6.47
C GLY A 138 7.40 8.65 -5.51
N ASN A 139 6.37 7.87 -5.81
CA ASN A 139 5.19 7.75 -4.95
C ASN A 139 5.35 6.54 -4.03
N TYR A 140 4.99 6.72 -2.77
CA TYR A 140 5.11 5.70 -1.74
C TYR A 140 3.89 5.71 -0.85
N SER A 141 3.38 4.52 -0.52
CA SER A 141 2.25 4.35 0.38
C SER A 141 2.68 3.67 1.67
N ILE A 142 2.11 4.14 2.78
CA ILE A 142 2.19 3.49 4.08
C ILE A 142 0.79 2.99 4.42
N PHE A 143 0.69 1.71 4.79
CA PHE A 143 -0.54 1.09 5.28
C PHE A 143 -0.32 0.56 6.68
N THR A 144 -1.29 0.72 7.58
CA THR A 144 -1.15 0.35 9.00
C THR A 144 -2.36 -0.44 9.49
N ALA A 145 -2.11 -1.43 10.38
CA ALA A 145 -3.16 -2.23 11.01
C ALA A 145 -4.14 -1.37 11.82
N HIS A 146 -3.65 -0.29 12.42
CA HIS A 146 -4.44 0.69 13.16
C HIS A 146 -4.37 2.07 12.53
N VAL A 147 -5.32 2.94 12.87
CA VAL A 147 -5.27 4.35 12.43
C VAL A 147 -4.11 5.11 13.09
N PRO A 148 -3.24 5.83 12.32
CA PRO A 148 -2.08 6.57 12.84
C PRO A 148 -2.37 7.54 14.00
N ALA A 149 -3.59 8.07 14.06
CA ALA A 149 -4.01 9.01 15.10
C ALA A 149 -3.98 8.40 16.52
N GLU A 150 -4.16 7.09 16.67
CA GLU A 150 -4.11 6.40 17.97
C GLU A 150 -2.70 6.35 18.57
N PHE A 151 -1.69 6.52 17.73
CA PHE A 151 -0.27 6.50 18.09
C PHE A 151 0.37 7.88 17.92
N GLU A 152 -0.41 8.94 17.65
CA GLU A 152 0.09 10.26 17.26
C GLU A 152 1.17 10.20 16.16
N ALA A 153 1.03 9.25 15.22
CA ALA A 153 2.10 8.89 14.31
C ALA A 153 2.32 9.96 13.24
N LYS A 154 3.58 10.25 12.93
CA LYS A 154 4.00 11.37 12.07
C LYS A 154 5.18 11.01 11.21
N LEU A 155 5.07 11.28 9.91
CA LEU A 155 6.17 11.18 8.97
C LEU A 155 6.89 12.53 8.88
N ARG A 156 8.21 12.55 9.02
CA ARG A 156 9.05 13.74 8.87
C ARG A 156 10.16 13.52 7.85
N SER A 157 10.50 14.58 7.13
CA SER A 157 11.68 14.62 6.26
C SER A 157 12.98 14.74 7.06
N GLU A 158 14.13 14.56 6.40
CA GLU A 158 15.46 14.82 6.98
C GLU A 158 15.63 16.23 7.57
N SER A 159 14.83 17.21 7.11
CA SER A 159 14.82 18.58 7.63
C SER A 159 13.85 18.79 8.80
N ASP A 160 13.32 17.71 9.39
CA ASP A 160 12.32 17.70 10.47
C ASP A 160 10.96 18.31 10.08
N ALA A 161 10.71 18.54 8.79
CA ALA A 161 9.41 18.98 8.32
C ALA A 161 8.43 17.81 8.32
N GLU A 162 7.31 17.96 9.04
CA GLU A 162 6.19 17.00 9.03
C GLU A 162 5.55 16.96 7.65
N LEU A 163 5.32 15.73 7.16
CA LEU A 163 4.73 15.45 5.87
C LEU A 163 3.31 14.94 6.07
N THR A 164 2.39 15.42 5.24
CA THR A 164 1.03 14.92 5.14
C THR A 164 0.87 14.13 3.86
N PRO A 165 0.12 13.01 3.87
CA PRO A 165 -0.17 12.25 2.67
C PRO A 165 -1.00 13.08 1.68
N ASP A 166 -0.76 12.87 0.39
CA ASP A 166 -1.50 13.47 -0.72
C ASP A 166 -2.90 12.87 -0.84
N THR A 167 -3.05 11.60 -0.48
CA THR A 167 -4.32 10.85 -0.51
C THR A 167 -4.33 9.87 0.64
N THR A 168 -5.49 9.68 1.27
CA THR A 168 -5.67 8.74 2.39
C THR A 168 -6.92 7.92 2.23
N GLU A 169 -6.87 6.68 2.69
CA GLU A 169 -8.00 5.78 2.78
C GLU A 169 -8.13 5.25 4.22
N ARG A 170 -9.37 4.96 4.63
CA ARG A 170 -9.67 4.42 5.95
C ARG A 170 -10.71 3.33 5.85
N HIS A 171 -10.46 2.23 6.56
CA HIS A 171 -11.41 1.14 6.75
C HIS A 171 -11.69 0.96 8.24
N SER A 172 -12.86 0.41 8.54
CA SER A 172 -13.25 0.03 9.90
C SER A 172 -13.31 -1.49 9.93
N VAL A 173 -12.40 -2.15 10.64
CA VAL A 173 -12.37 -3.62 10.77
C VAL A 173 -13.49 -4.18 11.68
N HIS A 174 -14.58 -3.44 11.86
CA HIS A 174 -15.66 -3.79 12.78
C HIS A 174 -16.88 -4.41 12.07
N ASP A 175 -16.90 -5.74 12.11
CA ASP A 175 -18.07 -6.62 12.19
C ASP A 175 -18.97 -6.71 10.95
N HIS A 176 -18.68 -7.67 10.06
CA HIS A 176 -19.71 -8.34 9.29
C HIS A 176 -20.58 -9.22 10.21
N SER A 177 -21.42 -8.60 11.03
CA SER A 177 -22.66 -9.27 11.43
C SER A 177 -23.54 -9.34 10.20
N ASP A 178 -23.52 -10.48 9.51
CA ASP A 178 -24.60 -10.89 8.64
C ASP A 178 -25.84 -11.11 9.54
N ASP A 179 -26.62 -10.06 9.74
CA ASP A 179 -28.01 -10.18 10.18
C ASP A 179 -28.84 -10.77 9.03
N GLY A 180 -28.65 -12.07 8.81
CA GLY A 180 -29.50 -12.89 7.97
C GLY A 180 -30.94 -12.94 8.51
N HIS A 181 -31.74 -11.97 8.08
CA HIS A 181 -33.19 -11.98 7.85
C HIS A 181 -34.03 -13.01 8.65
N GLU A 182 -34.78 -12.50 9.63
CA GLU A 182 -36.00 -13.14 10.13
C GLU A 182 -37.03 -13.24 8.98
N GLY A 183 -37.17 -14.44 8.41
CA GLY A 183 -38.26 -14.77 7.50
C GLY A 183 -39.56 -14.95 8.26
N GLU A 184 -40.43 -13.95 8.20
CA GLU A 184 -41.85 -14.04 8.54
C GLU A 184 -42.57 -15.00 7.57
N ASP A 185 -42.61 -16.30 7.88
CA ASP A 185 -43.49 -17.24 7.16
C ASP A 185 -44.85 -17.31 7.86
N GLY A 186 -45.67 -16.29 7.61
CA GLY A 186 -47.11 -16.39 7.73
C GLY A 186 -47.66 -17.28 6.62
N HIS A 187 -47.89 -18.57 6.92
CA HIS A 187 -48.73 -19.42 6.09
C HIS A 187 -49.94 -19.93 6.88
N GLU A 188 -51.03 -19.24 6.61
CA GLU A 188 -52.42 -19.63 6.85
C GLU A 188 -52.68 -21.01 6.23
N HIS A 189 -53.31 -21.94 6.96
CA HIS A 189 -54.25 -22.94 6.44
C HIS A 189 -55.04 -23.61 7.58
#